data_AF-A0A9R0QD68-F1
#
_entry.id   AF-A0A9R0QD68-F1
#
_cell.length_a   1.000
_cell.length_b   1.000
_cell.length_c   1.000
_cell.angle_alpha   90.00
_cell.angle_beta   90.00
_cell.angle_gamma   90.00
#
_symmetry.space_group_name_H-M   'P 1'
#
loop_
_entity.id
_entity.type
_entity.pdbx_description
1 polymer ?
#
loop_
_entity_poly.entity_id
_entity_poly.type
_entity_poly.pdbx_seq_one_letter_code
_entity_poly.pdbx_strand_id
1 'polypeptide(L)'
;MAVDSGDAAAMAVAVTGTRTVAPAKTKEGAEVVEAAAEGVSVDQLAGEDCGEEAEKLMQQLIPYTGVMNLEGLHRPLLAVQFTKLKDGLAVGCAFNHAVLDGTATWHFMSSWAELCRGAAAPSALPIHNRAMARSVRVGLTLPASAEAHEKTDPNGPKKPLVARVFSFPEPVVARIKANANAALPPGAKPFSAFQSLGAHIWRSVSRARELGPADITVFAVFADCRARLDPPVPATGGNNKFDGMVYLYPGRGGDSGGIDVELALQPEPMQRLEKDEEFLQIAAA
;
A
#
# COMPACT_ATOMS: atom_id res chain seq x y z
N MET A 1 -19.52 -33.69 2.16
CA MET A 1 -19.93 -32.68 3.16
C MET A 1 -20.26 -31.42 2.39
N ALA A 2 -21.51 -30.98 2.46
CA ALA A 2 -21.95 -29.75 1.82
C ALA A 2 -21.29 -28.58 2.55
N VAL A 3 -20.58 -27.73 1.81
CA VAL A 3 -20.10 -26.44 2.32
C VAL A 3 -21.34 -25.56 2.42
N ASP A 4 -21.64 -25.10 3.63
CA ASP A 4 -22.80 -24.27 3.92
C ASP A 4 -22.75 -22.98 3.09
N SER A 5 -23.73 -22.83 2.19
CA SER A 5 -23.89 -21.62 1.36
C SER A 5 -24.39 -20.41 2.15
N GLY A 6 -24.68 -20.56 3.44
CA GLY A 6 -25.13 -19.49 4.33
C GLY A 6 -24.04 -18.50 4.74
N ASP A 7 -22.78 -18.94 4.89
CA ASP A 7 -21.69 -18.09 5.39
C ASP A 7 -21.18 -17.07 4.36
N ALA A 8 -21.26 -17.40 3.07
CA ALA A 8 -20.79 -16.50 2.01
C ALA A 8 -21.64 -15.21 1.91
N ALA A 9 -22.91 -15.25 2.31
CA ALA A 9 -23.79 -14.07 2.33
C ALA A 9 -23.50 -13.14 3.52
N ALA A 10 -22.91 -13.65 4.61
CA ALA A 10 -22.64 -12.88 5.83
C ALA A 10 -21.44 -11.93 5.69
N MET A 11 -20.59 -12.12 4.67
CA MET A 11 -19.36 -11.33 4.47
C MET A 11 -19.37 -10.45 3.22
N ALA A 12 -20.52 -10.29 2.55
CA ALA A 12 -20.61 -9.45 1.36
C ALA A 12 -20.73 -7.95 1.71
N VAL A 13 -19.96 -7.10 1.02
CA VAL A 13 -20.12 -5.64 1.11
C VAL A 13 -21.19 -5.20 0.12
N ALA A 14 -22.31 -4.68 0.63
CA ALA A 14 -23.40 -4.18 -0.20
C ALA A 14 -23.30 -2.67 -0.37
N VAL A 15 -23.14 -2.18 -1.61
CA VAL A 15 -23.23 -0.75 -1.93
C VAL A 15 -24.67 -0.29 -1.74
N THR A 16 -24.87 0.71 -0.89
CA THR A 16 -26.18 1.29 -0.55
C THR A 16 -26.42 2.62 -1.25
N GLY A 17 -25.36 3.29 -1.72
CA GLY A 17 -25.48 4.52 -2.50
C GLY A 17 -24.16 5.00 -3.11
N THR A 18 -24.26 5.80 -4.16
CA THR A 18 -23.12 6.45 -4.81
C THR A 18 -23.46 7.89 -5.14
N ARG A 19 -22.54 8.82 -4.86
CA ARG A 19 -22.68 10.24 -5.21
C ARG A 19 -21.35 10.86 -5.61
N THR A 20 -21.39 11.93 -6.40
CA THR A 20 -20.21 12.74 -6.73
C THR A 20 -20.17 13.98 -5.83
N VAL A 21 -19.03 14.20 -5.18
CA VAL A 21 -18.73 15.44 -4.44
C VAL A 21 -17.79 16.28 -5.28
N ALA A 22 -18.30 17.38 -5.83
CA ALA A 22 -17.57 18.28 -6.70
C ALA A 22 -17.56 19.72 -6.17
N PRO A 23 -16.51 20.51 -6.46
CA PRO A 23 -16.56 21.96 -6.31
C PRO A 23 -17.83 22.54 -6.97
N ALA A 24 -18.39 23.61 -6.40
CA ALA A 24 -19.69 24.18 -6.78
C ALA A 24 -19.87 24.59 -8.27
N LYS A 25 -18.81 24.47 -9.10
CA LYS A 25 -18.80 24.83 -10.53
C LYS A 25 -18.38 23.68 -11.45
N THR A 26 -18.17 22.46 -10.95
CA THR A 26 -17.84 21.29 -11.79
C THR A 26 -18.82 20.15 -11.55
N LYS A 27 -19.08 19.36 -12.60
CA LYS A 27 -19.82 18.08 -12.47
C LYS A 27 -18.88 16.91 -12.14
N GLU A 28 -17.58 17.15 -12.25
CA GLU A 28 -16.51 16.18 -11.98
C GLU A 28 -15.93 16.47 -10.59
N GLY A 29 -15.76 15.41 -9.80
CA GLY A 29 -15.34 15.49 -8.41
C GLY A 29 -14.97 14.11 -7.87
N ALA A 30 -14.78 14.04 -6.56
CA ALA A 30 -14.54 12.78 -5.88
C ALA A 30 -15.81 11.93 -5.89
N GLU A 31 -15.68 10.63 -6.12
CA GLU A 31 -16.77 9.69 -5.92
C GLU A 31 -16.86 9.31 -4.44
N VAL A 32 -18.07 9.31 -3.90
CA VAL A 32 -18.36 8.87 -2.54
C VAL A 32 -19.36 7.74 -2.61
N VAL A 33 -18.96 6.59 -2.09
CA VAL A 33 -19.75 5.37 -2.02
C VAL A 33 -20.15 5.14 -0.58
N GLU A 34 -21.41 4.83 -0.35
CA GLU A 34 -21.94 4.35 0.92
C GLU A 34 -22.21 2.85 0.78
N ALA A 35 -21.78 2.06 1.74
CA ALA A 35 -21.90 0.61 1.74
C ALA A 35 -22.17 0.06 3.14
N ALA A 36 -22.61 -1.20 3.22
CA ALA A 36 -22.84 -1.92 4.47
C ALA A 36 -22.31 -3.35 4.40
N ALA A 37 -21.69 -3.79 5.49
CA ALA A 37 -21.21 -5.15 5.73
C ALA A 37 -21.53 -5.50 7.20
N GLU A 38 -22.82 -5.63 7.51
CA GLU A 38 -23.30 -5.74 8.91
C GLU A 38 -22.93 -7.07 9.59
N GLY A 39 -22.47 -8.07 8.83
CA GLY A 39 -21.93 -9.32 9.36
C GLY A 39 -20.43 -9.29 9.70
N VAL A 40 -19.72 -8.22 9.32
CA VAL A 40 -18.26 -8.09 9.49
C VAL A 40 -17.96 -7.20 10.69
N SER A 41 -17.11 -7.64 11.62
CA SER A 41 -16.61 -6.82 12.72
C SER A 41 -15.27 -6.15 12.41
N VAL A 42 -14.95 -5.08 13.14
CA VAL A 42 -13.63 -4.44 13.10
C VAL A 42 -12.53 -5.44 13.44
N ASP A 43 -12.73 -6.26 14.48
CA ASP A 43 -11.74 -7.25 14.91
C ASP A 43 -11.45 -8.32 13.85
N GLN A 44 -12.44 -8.68 13.01
CA GLN A 44 -12.22 -9.59 11.89
C GLN A 44 -11.31 -8.96 10.83
N LEU A 45 -11.48 -7.67 10.53
CA LEU A 45 -10.63 -6.95 9.58
C LEU A 45 -9.25 -6.63 10.15
N ALA A 46 -9.18 -6.34 11.45
CA ALA A 46 -7.94 -6.06 12.17
C ALA A 46 -7.30 -7.33 12.74
N GLY A 47 -7.79 -8.52 12.40
CA GLY A 47 -7.22 -9.79 12.84
C GLY A 47 -5.85 -10.06 12.22
N GLU A 48 -5.20 -11.13 12.66
CA GLU A 48 -4.00 -11.68 12.02
C GLU A 48 -4.36 -12.67 10.90
N ASP A 49 -5.64 -13.03 10.78
CA ASP A 49 -6.13 -13.92 9.73
C ASP A 49 -6.08 -13.21 8.37
N CYS A 50 -5.07 -13.56 7.58
CA CYS A 50 -4.87 -13.06 6.23
C CYS A 50 -5.34 -14.10 5.18
N GLY A 51 -6.30 -14.97 5.47
CA GLY A 51 -6.81 -15.95 4.51
C GLY A 51 -7.38 -15.35 3.22
N GLU A 52 -7.64 -16.19 2.21
CA GLU A 52 -8.19 -15.73 0.91
C GLU A 52 -9.53 -14.99 1.06
N GLU A 53 -10.37 -15.40 2.00
CA GLU A 53 -11.66 -14.73 2.26
C GLU A 53 -11.46 -13.34 2.88
N ALA A 54 -10.48 -13.18 3.77
CA ALA A 54 -10.11 -11.87 4.32
C ALA A 54 -9.58 -10.94 3.21
N GLU A 55 -8.76 -11.46 2.29
CA GLU A 55 -8.27 -10.71 1.13
C GLU A 55 -9.44 -10.24 0.23
N LYS A 56 -10.35 -11.14 -0.14
CA LYS A 56 -11.53 -10.81 -0.95
C LYS A 56 -12.43 -9.77 -0.27
N LEU A 57 -12.57 -9.86 1.05
CA LEU A 57 -13.33 -8.89 1.83
C LEU A 57 -12.64 -7.51 1.80
N MET A 58 -11.32 -7.45 2.01
CA MET A 58 -10.56 -6.21 1.93
C MET A 58 -10.67 -5.55 0.56
N GLN A 59 -10.63 -6.34 -0.52
CA GLN A 59 -10.82 -5.86 -1.89
C GLN A 59 -12.21 -5.22 -2.13
N GLN A 60 -13.25 -5.68 -1.43
CA GLN A 60 -14.61 -5.13 -1.52
C GLN A 60 -14.79 -3.84 -0.69
N LEU A 61 -13.94 -3.61 0.32
CA LEU A 61 -13.98 -2.40 1.14
C LEU A 61 -13.34 -1.19 0.44
N ILE A 62 -12.58 -1.41 -0.63
CA ILE A 62 -11.86 -0.38 -1.36
C ILE A 62 -12.52 -0.21 -2.75
N PRO A 63 -12.97 0.99 -3.13
CA PRO A 63 -13.52 1.21 -4.46
C PRO A 63 -12.40 1.07 -5.51
N TYR A 64 -12.77 0.74 -6.75
CA TYR A 64 -11.81 0.67 -7.87
C TYR A 64 -10.65 -0.34 -7.69
N THR A 65 -10.81 -1.34 -6.83
CA THR A 65 -9.88 -2.47 -6.77
C THR A 65 -9.74 -3.13 -8.16
N GLY A 66 -8.49 -3.29 -8.61
CA GLY A 66 -8.17 -3.83 -9.94
C GLY A 66 -8.31 -2.86 -11.11
N VAL A 67 -8.70 -1.60 -10.87
CA VAL A 67 -8.79 -0.55 -11.90
C VAL A 67 -7.42 0.06 -12.17
N MET A 68 -7.08 0.22 -13.45
CA MET A 68 -5.79 0.80 -13.83
C MET A 68 -5.78 2.33 -13.73
N ASN A 69 -4.62 2.92 -13.42
CA ASN A 69 -4.45 4.38 -13.40
C ASN A 69 -4.85 5.06 -14.73
N LEU A 70 -4.71 4.38 -15.87
CA LEU A 70 -5.12 4.90 -17.17
C LEU A 70 -6.63 5.19 -17.24
N GLU A 71 -7.45 4.42 -16.53
CA GLU A 71 -8.90 4.62 -16.53
C GLU A 71 -9.33 5.93 -15.85
N GLY A 72 -8.44 6.57 -15.09
CA GLY A 72 -8.66 7.90 -14.53
C GLY A 72 -8.79 9.01 -15.58
N LEU A 73 -8.59 8.73 -16.87
CA LEU A 73 -8.98 9.65 -17.95
C LEU A 73 -10.49 9.80 -18.09
N HIS A 74 -11.26 8.81 -17.64
CA HIS A 74 -12.71 8.72 -17.82
C HIS A 74 -13.45 8.43 -16.52
N ARG A 75 -12.73 8.29 -15.41
CA ARG A 75 -13.25 8.00 -14.06
C ARG A 75 -12.74 9.05 -13.06
N PRO A 76 -13.45 9.25 -11.95
CA PRO A 76 -12.96 10.02 -10.82
C PRO A 76 -11.54 9.62 -10.39
N LEU A 77 -10.70 10.61 -10.11
CA LEU A 77 -9.31 10.42 -9.66
C LEU A 77 -9.21 10.12 -8.15
N LEU A 78 -10.31 10.29 -7.43
CA LEU A 78 -10.49 9.96 -6.03
C LEU A 78 -11.87 9.30 -5.87
N ALA A 79 -11.89 8.13 -5.25
CA ALA A 79 -13.10 7.51 -4.74
C ALA A 79 -12.93 7.16 -3.26
N VAL A 80 -13.96 7.40 -2.46
CA VAL A 80 -13.99 7.09 -1.03
C VAL A 80 -15.23 6.26 -0.75
N GLN A 81 -15.06 5.10 -0.13
CA GLN A 81 -16.15 4.22 0.30
C GLN A 81 -16.25 4.22 1.82
N PHE A 82 -17.43 4.55 2.32
CA PHE A 82 -17.79 4.41 3.73
C PHE A 82 -18.59 3.12 3.89
N THR A 83 -18.01 2.12 4.55
CA THR A 83 -18.68 0.84 4.78
C THR A 83 -19.04 0.70 6.25
N LYS A 84 -20.34 0.73 6.57
CA LYS A 84 -20.85 0.44 7.91
C LYS A 84 -20.61 -1.05 8.21
N LEU A 85 -19.89 -1.32 9.30
CA LEU A 85 -19.63 -2.65 9.81
C LEU A 85 -20.61 -3.00 10.95
N LYS A 86 -20.53 -4.23 11.45
CA LYS A 86 -21.30 -4.69 12.62
C LYS A 86 -21.13 -3.78 13.83
N ASP A 87 -19.89 -3.36 14.10
CA ASP A 87 -19.47 -2.66 15.31
C ASP A 87 -18.54 -1.45 15.00
N GLY A 88 -18.49 -1.01 13.74
CA GLY A 88 -17.62 0.09 13.34
C GLY A 88 -17.83 0.61 11.92
N LEU A 89 -16.80 1.25 11.39
CA LEU A 89 -16.78 1.86 10.06
C LEU A 89 -15.44 1.58 9.40
N ALA A 90 -15.47 1.04 8.18
CA ALA A 90 -14.31 1.00 7.30
C ALA A 90 -14.38 2.16 6.29
N VAL A 91 -13.26 2.85 6.08
CA VAL A 91 -13.12 3.90 5.07
C VAL A 91 -12.10 3.45 4.04
N GLY A 92 -12.57 3.00 2.88
CA GLY A 92 -11.73 2.63 1.75
C GLY A 92 -11.47 3.82 0.85
N CYS A 93 -10.21 4.06 0.48
CA CYS A 93 -9.84 5.16 -0.41
C CYS A 93 -9.12 4.62 -1.64
N ALA A 94 -9.53 5.08 -2.82
CA ALA A 94 -8.84 4.82 -4.08
C ALA A 94 -8.38 6.13 -4.69
N PHE A 95 -7.07 6.24 -4.89
CA PHE A 95 -6.42 7.39 -5.50
C PHE A 95 -5.82 6.99 -6.84
N ASN A 96 -5.99 7.83 -7.85
CA ASN A 96 -5.21 7.67 -9.07
C ASN A 96 -3.75 8.03 -8.78
N HIS A 97 -2.87 7.04 -8.84
CA HIS A 97 -1.47 7.23 -8.48
C HIS A 97 -0.76 8.18 -9.45
N ALA A 98 -1.28 8.45 -10.66
CA ALA A 98 -0.68 9.40 -11.59
C ALA A 98 -0.74 10.86 -11.10
N VAL A 99 -1.60 11.19 -10.11
CA VAL A 99 -1.71 12.55 -9.58
C VAL A 99 -1.02 12.77 -8.24
N LEU A 100 -0.66 11.70 -7.52
CA LEU A 100 -0.08 11.80 -6.18
C LEU A 100 0.75 10.55 -5.82
N ASP A 101 1.70 10.71 -4.90
CA ASP A 101 2.48 9.65 -4.27
C ASP A 101 2.04 9.41 -2.82
N GLY A 102 2.68 8.45 -2.13
CA GLY A 102 2.34 8.12 -0.75
C GLY A 102 2.41 9.32 0.22
N THR A 103 3.41 10.19 0.07
CA THR A 103 3.53 11.41 0.88
C THR A 103 2.35 12.35 0.65
N ALA A 104 1.97 12.58 -0.61
CA ALA A 104 0.82 13.42 -0.95
C ALA A 104 -0.52 12.78 -0.54
N THR A 105 -0.66 11.44 -0.58
CA THR A 105 -1.81 10.72 0.00
C THR A 105 -1.95 11.05 1.47
N TRP A 106 -0.88 10.90 2.25
CA TRP A 106 -0.93 11.14 3.70
C TRP A 106 -1.22 12.60 4.04
N HIS A 107 -0.66 13.52 3.26
CA HIS A 107 -0.99 14.95 3.38
C HIS A 107 -2.48 15.22 3.15
N PHE A 108 -3.08 14.61 2.12
CA PHE A 108 -4.52 14.70 1.87
C PHE A 108 -5.32 14.14 3.04
N MET A 109 -5.00 12.94 3.53
CA MET A 109 -5.71 12.30 4.63
C MET A 109 -5.63 13.13 5.92
N SER A 110 -4.44 13.65 6.25
CA SER A 110 -4.24 14.52 7.42
C SER A 110 -5.03 15.81 7.31
N SER A 111 -4.97 16.46 6.14
CA SER A 111 -5.74 17.69 5.86
C SER A 111 -7.25 17.46 5.97
N TRP A 112 -7.73 16.33 5.44
CA TRP A 112 -9.14 15.96 5.51
C TRP A 112 -9.57 15.72 6.96
N ALA A 113 -8.77 15.01 7.75
CA ALA A 113 -9.03 14.78 9.17
C ALA A 113 -9.03 16.08 10.01
N GLU A 114 -8.15 17.03 9.71
CA GLU A 114 -8.15 18.36 10.34
C GLU A 114 -9.46 19.12 10.08
N LEU A 115 -9.89 19.14 8.82
CA LEU A 115 -11.16 19.79 8.44
C LEU A 115 -12.36 19.11 9.09
N CYS A 116 -12.39 17.78 9.16
CA CYS A 116 -13.44 17.03 9.86
C CYS A 116 -13.47 17.32 11.38
N ARG A 117 -12.32 17.66 11.98
CA ARG A 117 -12.23 18.11 13.38
C ARG A 117 -12.63 19.58 13.59
N GLY A 118 -13.02 20.28 12.53
CA GLY A 118 -13.48 21.67 12.59
C GLY A 118 -12.38 22.72 12.41
N ALA A 119 -11.19 22.33 11.92
CA ALA A 119 -10.19 23.31 11.53
C ALA A 119 -10.71 24.18 10.38
N ALA A 120 -10.43 25.49 10.42
CA ALA A 120 -10.85 26.41 9.37
C ALA A 120 -10.12 26.19 8.03
N ALA A 121 -8.89 25.66 8.10
CA ALA A 121 -8.07 25.28 6.95
C ALA A 121 -7.05 24.21 7.38
N PRO A 122 -6.51 23.42 6.44
CA PRO A 122 -5.41 22.51 6.73
C PRO A 122 -4.16 23.25 7.21
N SER A 123 -3.38 22.60 8.07
CA SER A 123 -2.12 23.12 8.65
C SER A 123 -1.08 23.44 7.59
N ALA A 124 -1.12 22.73 6.46
CA ALA A 124 -0.30 23.04 5.30
C ALA A 124 -1.15 22.90 4.03
N LEU A 125 -1.02 23.86 3.12
CA LEU A 125 -1.74 23.84 1.86
C LEU A 125 -0.97 23.04 0.79
N PRO A 126 -1.69 22.27 -0.06
CA PRO A 126 -1.06 21.55 -1.14
C PRO A 126 -0.51 22.52 -2.20
N ILE A 127 0.64 22.18 -2.76
CA ILE A 127 1.22 22.93 -3.88
C ILE A 127 0.87 22.22 -5.19
N HIS A 128 0.05 22.88 -6.02
CA HIS A 128 -0.40 22.34 -7.30
C HIS A 128 0.46 22.76 -8.50
N ASN A 129 1.40 23.69 -8.31
CA ASN A 129 2.31 24.12 -9.37
C ASN A 129 3.36 23.04 -9.68
N ARG A 130 3.00 22.08 -10.54
CA ARG A 130 3.88 20.96 -10.92
C ARG A 130 5.16 21.39 -11.63
N ALA A 131 5.20 22.59 -12.22
CA ALA A 131 6.39 23.13 -12.88
C ALA A 131 7.57 23.36 -11.91
N MET A 132 7.30 23.46 -10.60
CA MET A 132 8.35 23.58 -9.58
C MET A 132 9.27 22.37 -9.50
N ALA A 133 8.79 21.18 -9.86
CA ALA A 133 9.60 19.96 -9.82
C ALA A 133 10.26 19.61 -11.16
N ARG A 134 9.66 20.04 -12.28
CA ARG A 134 10.20 19.85 -13.63
C ARG A 134 9.53 20.83 -14.59
N SER A 135 10.34 21.60 -15.32
CA SER A 135 9.86 22.53 -16.35
C SER A 135 9.56 21.84 -17.70
N VAL A 136 10.14 20.66 -17.93
CA VAL A 136 9.99 19.89 -19.17
C VAL A 136 8.76 18.98 -19.10
N ARG A 137 7.83 19.16 -20.04
CA ARG A 137 6.73 18.22 -20.27
C ARG A 137 7.21 17.10 -21.20
N VAL A 138 7.02 15.87 -20.77
CA VAL A 138 7.27 14.69 -21.61
C VAL A 138 5.96 14.33 -22.30
N GLY A 139 5.98 14.18 -23.62
CA GLY A 139 4.84 13.66 -24.36
C GLY A 139 4.53 12.25 -23.89
N LEU A 140 3.27 11.99 -23.52
CA LEU A 140 2.82 10.69 -23.06
C LEU A 140 1.99 10.04 -24.16
N THR A 141 2.52 8.97 -24.76
CA THR A 141 1.73 8.11 -25.63
C THR A 141 1.01 7.09 -24.75
N LEU A 142 -0.31 7.19 -24.72
CA LEU A 142 -1.14 6.28 -23.95
C LEU A 142 -1.58 5.10 -24.81
N PRO A 143 -1.65 3.88 -24.23
CA PRO A 143 -2.25 2.75 -24.92
C PRO A 143 -3.75 3.00 -25.10
N ALA A 144 -4.34 2.31 -26.08
CA ALA A 144 -5.75 2.52 -26.45
C ALA A 144 -6.74 2.16 -25.33
N SER A 145 -6.35 1.26 -24.42
CA SER A 145 -7.14 0.84 -23.26
C SER A 145 -6.25 0.22 -22.19
N ALA A 146 -6.81 0.00 -20.98
CA ALA A 146 -6.18 -0.78 -19.92
C ALA A 146 -5.84 -2.19 -20.40
N GLU A 147 -6.77 -2.86 -21.07
CA GLU A 147 -6.55 -4.20 -21.64
C GLU A 147 -5.41 -4.22 -22.68
N ALA A 148 -5.31 -3.19 -23.53
CA ALA A 148 -4.22 -3.07 -24.49
C ALA A 148 -2.86 -2.91 -23.78
N HIS A 149 -2.83 -2.18 -22.67
CA HIS A 149 -1.63 -2.04 -21.85
C HIS A 149 -1.21 -3.38 -21.23
N GLU A 150 -2.15 -4.12 -20.63
CA GLU A 150 -1.88 -5.42 -20.01
C GLU A 150 -1.36 -6.45 -21.00
N LYS A 151 -1.88 -6.45 -22.24
CA LYS A 151 -1.38 -7.34 -23.31
C LYS A 151 0.08 -7.07 -23.70
N THR A 152 0.58 -5.88 -23.39
CA THR A 152 1.96 -5.46 -23.68
C THR A 152 2.89 -5.54 -22.47
N ASP A 153 2.42 -6.08 -21.34
CA ASP A 153 3.24 -6.19 -20.14
C ASP A 153 4.47 -7.08 -20.41
N PRO A 154 5.70 -6.55 -20.33
CA PRO A 154 6.91 -7.32 -20.57
C PRO A 154 7.12 -8.45 -19.55
N ASN A 155 6.40 -8.42 -18.42
CA ASN A 155 6.44 -9.46 -17.39
C ASN A 155 5.51 -10.64 -17.69
N GLY A 156 4.74 -10.57 -18.78
CA GLY A 156 3.80 -11.60 -19.21
C GLY A 156 2.47 -11.58 -18.43
N PRO A 157 1.66 -12.65 -18.52
CA PRO A 157 0.35 -12.69 -17.86
C PRO A 157 0.51 -12.61 -16.34
N LYS A 158 -0.43 -11.90 -15.69
CA LYS A 158 -0.50 -11.82 -14.22
C LYS A 158 -0.58 -13.22 -13.64
N LYS A 159 0.40 -13.55 -12.79
CA LYS A 159 0.39 -14.79 -12.01
C LYS A 159 -0.46 -14.56 -10.77
N PRO A 160 -1.17 -15.60 -10.27
CA PRO A 160 -1.87 -15.48 -9.00
C PRO A 160 -0.86 -15.15 -7.90
N LEU A 161 -1.18 -14.14 -7.10
CA LEU A 161 -0.40 -13.73 -5.95
C LEU A 161 -1.27 -13.87 -4.71
N VAL A 162 -0.62 -14.07 -3.58
CA VAL A 162 -1.21 -14.12 -2.26
C VAL A 162 -0.55 -13.03 -1.43
N ALA A 163 -1.36 -12.19 -0.81
CA ALA A 163 -0.88 -11.11 0.05
C ALA A 163 -0.88 -11.53 1.52
N ARG A 164 0.18 -11.18 2.27
CA ARG A 164 0.28 -11.42 3.71
C ARG A 164 0.91 -10.23 4.41
N VAL A 165 0.44 -9.99 5.63
CA VAL A 165 1.02 -9.01 6.56
C VAL A 165 1.86 -9.76 7.59
N PHE A 166 3.13 -9.42 7.67
CA PHE A 166 4.05 -9.94 8.68
C PHE A 166 4.39 -8.85 9.69
N SER A 167 4.08 -9.09 10.96
CA SER A 167 4.40 -8.18 12.05
C SER A 167 5.79 -8.45 12.61
N PHE A 168 6.64 -7.43 12.64
CA PHE A 168 7.95 -7.46 13.29
C PHE A 168 7.94 -6.55 14.52
N PRO A 169 7.78 -7.13 15.73
CA PRO A 169 7.86 -6.38 16.98
C PRO A 169 9.21 -5.66 17.14
N GLU A 170 9.25 -4.55 17.88
CA GLU A 170 10.50 -3.79 18.10
C GLU A 170 11.69 -4.63 18.57
N PRO A 171 11.55 -5.56 19.54
CA PRO A 171 12.67 -6.41 19.94
C PRO A 171 13.25 -7.23 18.78
N VAL A 172 12.39 -7.64 17.83
CA VAL A 172 12.79 -8.38 16.63
C VAL A 172 13.50 -7.45 15.64
N VAL A 173 12.94 -6.26 15.38
CA VAL A 173 13.57 -5.26 14.50
C VAL A 173 14.93 -4.82 15.05
N ALA A 174 15.03 -4.60 16.36
CA ALA A 174 16.26 -4.24 17.06
C ALA A 174 17.32 -5.34 16.92
N ARG A 175 16.93 -6.61 17.07
CA ARG A 175 17.83 -7.76 16.89
C ARG A 175 18.31 -7.89 15.44
N ILE A 176 17.42 -7.80 14.46
CA ILE A 176 17.79 -7.83 13.02
C ILE A 176 18.78 -6.71 12.71
N LYS A 177 18.50 -5.50 13.20
CA LYS A 177 19.38 -4.34 13.03
C LYS A 177 20.74 -4.55 13.71
N ALA A 178 20.77 -5.07 14.94
CA ALA A 178 22.01 -5.32 15.67
C ALA A 178 22.89 -6.33 14.92
N ASN A 179 22.30 -7.44 14.46
CA ASN A 179 23.00 -8.48 13.70
C ASN A 179 23.58 -7.93 12.38
N ALA A 180 22.80 -7.14 11.63
CA ALA A 180 23.26 -6.52 10.39
C ALA A 180 24.44 -5.57 10.62
N ASN A 181 24.45 -4.85 11.74
CA ASN A 181 25.50 -3.90 12.09
C ASN A 181 26.74 -4.57 12.72
N ALA A 182 26.62 -5.76 13.30
CA ALA A 182 27.74 -6.49 13.91
C ALA A 182 28.82 -6.89 12.88
N ALA A 183 28.44 -7.03 11.60
CA ALA A 183 29.35 -7.36 10.51
C ALA A 183 30.09 -6.14 9.93
N LEU A 184 29.82 -4.92 10.41
CA LEU A 184 30.43 -3.71 9.86
C LEU A 184 31.87 -3.52 10.36
N PRO A 185 32.78 -3.01 9.50
CA PRO A 185 34.12 -2.67 9.94
C PRO A 185 34.10 -1.47 10.91
N PRO A 186 35.12 -1.36 11.79
CA PRO A 186 35.22 -0.23 12.71
C PRO A 186 35.14 1.13 12.00
N GLY A 187 34.30 2.03 12.49
CA GLY A 187 34.11 3.38 11.95
C GLY A 187 33.12 3.49 10.79
N ALA A 188 32.52 2.40 10.31
CA ALA A 188 31.45 2.46 9.32
C ALA A 188 30.16 3.05 9.89
N LYS A 189 29.40 3.77 9.05
CA LYS A 189 28.08 4.27 9.40
C LYS A 189 27.11 3.09 9.60
N PRO A 190 26.35 3.04 10.70
CA PRO A 190 25.42 1.94 10.93
C PRO A 190 24.25 1.93 9.95
N PHE A 191 23.79 0.73 9.60
CA PHE A 191 22.57 0.50 8.84
C PHE A 191 21.34 0.92 9.65
N SER A 192 20.37 1.53 8.98
CA SER A 192 19.06 1.85 9.56
C SER A 192 18.21 0.60 9.76
N ALA A 193 17.11 0.73 10.53
CA ALA A 193 16.11 -0.34 10.65
C ALA A 193 15.53 -0.70 9.27
N PHE A 194 15.22 0.31 8.45
CA PHE A 194 14.76 0.14 7.07
C PHE A 194 15.73 -0.73 6.24
N GLN A 195 17.03 -0.41 6.26
CA GLN A 195 18.03 -1.15 5.50
C GLN A 195 18.19 -2.58 6.00
N SER A 196 18.25 -2.75 7.33
CA SER A 196 18.50 -4.05 7.96
C SER A 196 17.31 -5.00 7.74
N LEU A 197 16.09 -4.51 8.00
CA LEU A 197 14.87 -5.29 7.81
C LEU A 197 14.60 -5.56 6.32
N GLY A 198 14.77 -4.55 5.45
CA GLY A 198 14.60 -4.72 4.00
C GLY A 198 15.55 -5.77 3.42
N ALA A 199 16.82 -5.77 3.83
CA ALA A 199 17.78 -6.79 3.43
C ALA A 199 17.42 -8.19 3.96
N HIS A 200 16.97 -8.29 5.22
CA HIS A 200 16.48 -9.53 5.82
C HIS A 200 15.32 -10.14 5.03
N ILE A 201 14.33 -9.30 4.67
CA ILE A 201 13.19 -9.69 3.85
C ILE A 201 13.64 -10.12 2.46
N TRP A 202 14.48 -9.33 1.79
CA TRP A 202 14.91 -9.64 0.43
C TRP A 202 15.64 -10.98 0.34
N ARG A 203 16.53 -11.25 1.31
CA ARG A 203 17.22 -12.54 1.42
C ARG A 203 16.24 -13.69 1.63
N SER A 204 15.27 -13.51 2.53
CA SER A 204 14.26 -14.53 2.85
C SER A 204 13.34 -14.82 1.65
N VAL A 205 12.87 -13.77 0.96
CA VAL A 205 12.08 -13.89 -0.28
C VAL A 205 12.86 -14.58 -1.39
N SER A 206 14.15 -14.26 -1.54
CA SER A 206 15.00 -14.89 -2.57
C SER A 206 15.19 -16.38 -2.30
N ARG A 207 15.35 -16.78 -1.04
CA ARG A 207 15.38 -18.19 -0.63
C ARG A 207 14.05 -18.88 -0.82
N ALA A 208 12.95 -18.23 -0.43
CA ALA A 208 11.60 -18.76 -0.62
C ALA A 208 11.24 -18.92 -2.10
N ARG A 209 11.87 -18.17 -3.01
CA ARG A 209 11.76 -18.34 -4.46
C ARG A 209 12.68 -19.43 -5.03
N GLU A 210 13.54 -20.01 -4.20
CA GLU A 210 14.52 -21.04 -4.59
C GLU A 210 15.44 -20.57 -5.74
N LEU A 211 15.79 -19.28 -5.71
CA LEU A 211 16.63 -18.68 -6.75
C LEU A 211 18.03 -19.32 -6.76
N GLY A 212 18.49 -19.72 -7.95
CA GLY A 212 19.83 -20.22 -8.19
C GLY A 212 20.89 -19.10 -8.23
N PRO A 213 22.19 -19.46 -8.25
CA PRO A 213 23.28 -18.47 -8.22
C PRO A 213 23.33 -17.49 -9.40
N ALA A 214 22.72 -17.87 -10.53
CA ALA A 214 22.66 -17.05 -11.75
C ALA A 214 21.32 -16.30 -11.90
N ASP A 215 20.35 -16.56 -11.03
CA ASP A 215 19.03 -15.93 -11.13
C ASP A 215 19.09 -14.48 -10.66
N ILE A 216 18.47 -13.60 -11.44
CA ILE A 216 18.40 -12.17 -11.13
C ILE A 216 17.25 -11.93 -10.16
N THR A 217 17.57 -11.29 -9.03
CA THR A 217 16.57 -10.78 -8.08
C THR A 217 16.70 -9.27 -7.96
N VAL A 218 15.57 -8.59 -7.91
CA VAL A 218 15.51 -7.12 -7.80
C VAL A 218 14.74 -6.78 -6.53
N PHE A 219 15.35 -5.96 -5.68
CA PHE A 219 14.70 -5.33 -4.53
C PHE A 219 14.70 -3.84 -4.75
N ALA A 220 13.53 -3.29 -4.98
CA ALA A 220 13.39 -1.91 -5.37
C ALA A 220 12.77 -1.12 -4.22
N VAL A 221 13.24 0.13 -4.07
CA VAL A 221 12.87 1.02 -2.97
C VAL A 221 12.56 2.40 -3.52
N PHE A 222 11.34 2.87 -3.32
CA PHE A 222 10.96 4.25 -3.61
C PHE A 222 11.48 5.21 -2.55
N ALA A 223 12.05 6.32 -3.00
CA ALA A 223 12.55 7.38 -2.14
C ALA A 223 11.81 8.70 -2.41
N ASP A 224 11.47 9.41 -1.34
CA ASP A 224 11.01 10.79 -1.49
C ASP A 224 12.16 11.66 -2.02
N CYS A 225 11.95 12.17 -3.24
CA CYS A 225 12.92 12.99 -3.93
C CYS A 225 12.77 14.49 -3.65
N ARG A 226 11.71 14.94 -2.95
CA ARG A 226 11.41 16.36 -2.75
C ARG A 226 12.57 17.15 -2.14
N ALA A 227 13.14 16.64 -1.06
CA ALA A 227 14.30 17.24 -0.39
C ALA A 227 15.62 17.05 -1.15
N ARG A 228 15.63 16.23 -2.22
CA ARG A 228 16.82 15.89 -3.02
C ARG A 228 16.88 16.65 -4.35
N LEU A 229 15.86 17.46 -4.65
CA LEU A 229 15.87 18.33 -5.83
C LEU A 229 16.65 19.59 -5.56
N ASP A 230 17.13 20.23 -6.64
CA ASP A 230 17.75 21.55 -6.59
C ASP A 230 16.97 22.51 -7.51
N PRO A 231 16.20 23.47 -6.94
CA PRO A 231 15.96 23.64 -5.51
C PRO A 231 15.03 22.57 -4.91
N PRO A 232 15.08 22.33 -3.59
CA PRO A 232 14.15 21.41 -2.92
C PRO A 232 12.69 21.84 -3.09
N VAL A 233 11.79 20.86 -3.21
CA VAL A 233 10.34 21.11 -3.30
C VAL A 233 9.67 20.78 -1.96
N PRO A 234 8.66 21.55 -1.49
CA PRO A 234 7.99 21.24 -0.23
C PRO A 234 7.25 19.89 -0.22
N ALA A 235 7.17 19.27 0.95
CA ALA A 235 6.49 17.97 1.20
C ALA A 235 5.02 17.95 0.76
N THR A 236 4.37 19.11 0.65
CA THR A 236 2.95 19.26 0.33
C THR A 236 2.63 19.26 -1.17
N GLY A 237 3.63 19.10 -2.04
CA GLY A 237 3.43 19.02 -3.50
C GLY A 237 2.90 17.67 -3.95
N GLY A 238 1.92 17.66 -4.87
CA GLY A 238 1.46 16.45 -5.55
C GLY A 238 2.38 16.11 -6.73
N ASN A 239 3.35 15.21 -6.52
CA ASN A 239 4.22 14.72 -7.60
C ASN A 239 4.43 13.22 -7.46
N ASN A 240 4.71 12.59 -8.59
CA ASN A 240 4.98 11.17 -8.72
C ASN A 240 6.42 10.98 -9.23
N LYS A 241 7.25 10.20 -8.55
CA LYS A 241 8.59 9.79 -9.01
C LYS A 241 8.85 8.33 -8.60
N PHE A 242 9.18 7.47 -9.58
CA PHE A 242 9.39 6.02 -9.42
C PHE A 242 10.91 5.66 -9.47
N ASP A 243 11.44 4.62 -8.80
CA ASP A 243 11.35 3.16 -9.12
C ASP A 243 11.42 2.17 -7.89
N GLY A 244 10.59 1.11 -8.00
CA GLY A 244 10.16 -0.09 -7.26
C GLY A 244 9.91 -0.20 -5.72
N MET A 245 8.96 -1.09 -5.38
CA MET A 245 8.09 -1.08 -4.16
C MET A 245 8.57 -1.99 -3.02
N VAL A 246 8.54 -1.44 -1.80
CA VAL A 246 8.26 -2.18 -0.56
C VAL A 246 7.38 -1.28 0.33
N TYR A 247 6.31 -1.83 0.89
CA TYR A 247 5.49 -1.15 1.89
C TYR A 247 5.88 -1.60 3.29
N LEU A 248 6.39 -0.67 4.09
CA LEU A 248 6.63 -0.86 5.52
C LEU A 248 5.68 0.07 6.27
N TYR A 249 4.90 -0.49 7.18
CA TYR A 249 3.97 0.24 8.03
C TYR A 249 4.52 0.28 9.45
N PRO A 250 4.24 1.34 10.23
CA PRO A 250 4.41 1.27 11.68
C PRO A 250 3.60 0.09 12.23
N GLY A 251 4.19 -0.71 13.10
CA GLY A 251 3.49 -1.83 13.74
C GLY A 251 2.28 -1.34 14.54
N ARG A 252 1.25 -2.18 14.66
CA ARG A 252 -0.03 -1.88 15.34
C ARG A 252 0.05 -1.20 16.73
N GLY A 253 1.19 -1.29 17.41
CA GLY A 253 1.43 -0.65 18.72
C GLY A 253 1.67 0.86 18.71
N GLY A 254 1.78 1.52 17.56
CA GLY A 254 1.85 2.99 17.40
C GLY A 254 3.15 3.65 17.86
N ASP A 255 3.63 3.31 19.06
CA ASP A 255 4.78 3.92 19.74
C ASP A 255 5.90 2.92 20.07
N SER A 256 5.66 1.62 19.86
CA SER A 256 6.54 0.53 20.31
C SER A 256 7.56 0.10 19.25
N GLY A 257 8.01 1.00 18.35
CA GLY A 257 9.10 0.76 17.38
C GLY A 257 8.95 -0.41 16.37
N GLY A 258 7.82 -1.11 16.35
CA GLY A 258 7.57 -2.27 15.48
C GLY A 258 7.28 -1.87 14.03
N ILE A 259 7.41 -2.82 13.11
CA ILE A 259 7.18 -2.61 11.68
C ILE A 259 6.33 -3.76 11.13
N ASP A 260 5.19 -3.45 10.51
CA ASP A 260 4.39 -4.41 9.75
C ASP A 260 4.78 -4.34 8.27
N VAL A 261 4.93 -5.50 7.63
CA VAL A 261 5.39 -5.62 6.24
C VAL A 261 4.35 -6.36 5.43
N GLU A 262 3.82 -5.70 4.41
CA GLU A 262 2.96 -6.34 3.43
C GLU A 262 3.81 -6.89 2.27
N LEU A 263 3.69 -8.19 2.02
CA LEU A 263 4.36 -8.87 0.92
C LEU A 263 3.34 -9.59 0.05
N ALA A 264 3.51 -9.47 -1.27
CA ALA A 264 2.77 -10.23 -2.27
C ALA A 264 3.73 -11.16 -3.02
N LEU A 265 3.46 -12.47 -2.96
CA LEU A 265 4.26 -13.51 -3.61
C LEU A 265 3.33 -14.53 -4.29
N GLN A 266 3.87 -15.37 -5.18
CA GLN A 266 3.12 -16.54 -5.67
C GLN A 266 2.83 -17.51 -4.50
N PRO A 267 1.75 -18.32 -4.58
CA PRO A 267 1.31 -19.18 -3.47
C PRO A 267 2.41 -20.06 -2.88
N GLU A 268 3.16 -20.79 -3.71
CA GLU A 268 4.21 -21.72 -3.24
C GLU A 268 5.36 -21.01 -2.50
N PRO A 269 5.98 -19.94 -3.03
CA PRO A 269 6.92 -19.13 -2.26
C PRO A 269 6.34 -18.55 -0.96
N MET A 270 5.07 -18.10 -0.95
CA MET A 270 4.45 -17.56 0.25
C MET A 270 4.36 -18.64 1.35
N GLN A 271 3.91 -19.85 1.01
CA GLN A 271 3.83 -20.98 1.95
C GLN A 271 5.19 -21.38 2.54
N ARG A 272 6.28 -21.23 1.77
CA ARG A 272 7.64 -21.46 2.28
C ARG A 272 8.06 -20.34 3.23
N LEU A 273 7.79 -19.08 2.89
CA LEU A 273 8.13 -17.92 3.72
C LEU A 273 7.37 -17.92 5.06
N GLU A 274 6.09 -18.29 5.05
CA GLU A 274 5.25 -18.44 6.25
C GLU A 274 5.74 -19.53 7.22
N LYS A 275 6.63 -20.44 6.77
CA LYS A 275 7.21 -21.52 7.58
C LYS A 275 8.70 -21.31 7.88
N ASP A 276 9.29 -20.23 7.38
CA ASP A 276 10.72 -19.96 7.54
C ASP A 276 10.98 -19.37 8.94
N GLU A 277 11.51 -20.20 9.84
CA GLU A 277 11.83 -19.80 11.21
C GLU A 277 12.92 -18.73 11.31
N GLU A 278 13.82 -18.63 10.32
CA GLU A 278 14.83 -17.57 10.26
C GLU A 278 14.20 -16.25 9.82
N PHE A 279 13.26 -16.29 8.87
CA PHE A 279 12.47 -15.13 8.47
C PHE A 279 11.61 -14.61 9.64
N LEU A 280 10.84 -15.50 10.26
CA LEU A 280 9.97 -15.21 11.40
C LEU A 280 10.74 -14.97 12.70
N GLN A 281 12.04 -15.29 12.71
CA GLN A 281 12.90 -15.20 13.88
C GLN A 281 12.38 -15.97 15.10
N ILE A 282 11.78 -17.14 14.88
CA ILE A 282 11.23 -18.01 15.93
C ILE A 282 12.33 -18.81 16.64
N ALA A 283 13.44 -19.10 15.95
CA ALA A 283 14.61 -19.78 16.51
C ALA A 283 15.72 -18.78 16.91
N ALA A 284 15.54 -18.08 18.03
CA ALA A 284 16.63 -17.45 18.78
C ALA A 284 16.20 -17.18 20.23
N ALA A 285 16.36 -18.20 21.09
CA ALA A 285 16.46 -18.06 22.54
C ALA A 285 17.93 -18.21 22.95
#